data_AF-A0A1C0YQ07-F1
#
_entry.id   AF-A0A1C0YQ07-F1
#
_cell.length_a   1.000
_cell.length_b   1.000
_cell.length_c   1.000
_cell.angle_alpha   90.00
_cell.angle_beta   90.00
_cell.angle_gamma   90.00
#
_symmetry.space_group_name_H-M   'P 1'
#
loop_
_entity.id
_entity.type
_entity.pdbx_description
1 polymer ?
#
loop_
_entity_poly.entity_id
_entity_poly.type
_entity_poly.pdbx_seq_one_letter_code
_entity_poly.pdbx_strand_id
1 'polypeptide(L)'
;MVKVLINDWPFSMGATALLRMDTEKQITYKANLLDIPTEWIESLPERLFDYLINTYSMGNKREEQLKRALQKLSFNMEEAEAKKKEGYKFHSDIIKSTVKDGLERVAKYFPDYQDEVTELLLNINTAIKEMTLEKLNLYISKAIELLKQREIDQKLTLNVVKATLLANSGGQVSFLNVTKNTLSYKEQIALFRKDFIEPVVFELKMQECIQNQDEEQAWKLVQESECDLAVEWKKKNKKATKMDFSYFYTLPNCSGIEGQWGTLAYEEMMFMPLASNSANDFYDGQRKNAPVISKLARVLLFLSPLGCVSYKKMIGREEQFVYGFLHIEGDCMETKRRNDAFMQSLSKDKLFGNALISSHEKIAQVENERKSITVLIEWITYSQAKKTLLEYRVVNDAFITALVEHPKQFNLNKVFPVSFREQLVHQSLRNGDTKALIFEELRNKITENSGYYNGIKMALNLRELISNGGNIVDQKTLTDRMYGRGQSINKYFTQKKSEGDDYRAPNEKKLATISYRLLNAAKGGNRQVFFDTVLRLHLSASKPISKEFTSLLDHKAVTDHEFATMSLAFIAGLMSQYEVKEKTEEVKS
;
A
#
# COMPACT_ATOMS: atom_id res chain seq x y z
N MET A 1 23.48 4.36 -25.74
CA MET A 1 22.22 3.76 -25.23
C MET A 1 22.57 2.57 -24.34
N VAL A 2 21.96 2.47 -23.17
CA VAL A 2 22.10 1.28 -22.29
C VAL A 2 20.85 0.41 -22.39
N LYS A 3 21.06 -0.90 -22.45
CA LYS A 3 19.99 -1.89 -22.41
C LYS A 3 19.89 -2.46 -21.00
N VAL A 4 18.70 -2.40 -20.42
CA VAL A 4 18.44 -2.92 -19.07
C VAL A 4 17.35 -3.98 -19.17
N LEU A 5 17.75 -5.24 -19.03
CA LEU A 5 16.82 -6.35 -18.90
C LEU A 5 16.33 -6.44 -17.46
N ILE A 6 15.03 -6.29 -17.25
CA ILE A 6 14.43 -6.20 -15.93
C ILE A 6 13.65 -7.48 -15.66
N ASN A 7 14.30 -8.44 -15.00
CA ASN A 7 13.65 -9.69 -14.60
C ASN A 7 13.26 -9.66 -13.13
N ASP A 8 14.09 -9.06 -12.28
CA ASP A 8 13.84 -9.05 -10.85
C ASP A 8 13.04 -7.83 -10.40
N TRP A 9 12.21 -8.05 -9.39
CA TRP A 9 11.36 -7.02 -8.81
C TRP A 9 12.12 -5.81 -8.22
N PRO A 10 13.34 -5.90 -7.61
CA PRO A 10 14.06 -4.72 -7.10
C PRO A 10 14.38 -3.72 -8.21
N PHE A 11 14.85 -4.24 -9.34
CA PHE A 11 15.18 -3.43 -10.51
C PHE A 11 13.91 -2.99 -11.25
N SER A 12 12.84 -3.79 -11.23
CA SER A 12 11.53 -3.40 -11.78
C SER A 12 10.95 -2.16 -11.12
N MET A 13 11.17 -2.00 -9.82
CA MET A 13 10.72 -0.81 -9.10
C MET A 13 11.55 0.41 -9.49
N GLY A 14 12.88 0.27 -9.53
CA GLY A 14 13.77 1.34 -10.01
C GLY A 14 13.42 1.77 -11.43
N ALA A 15 13.19 0.80 -12.31
CA ALA A 15 12.78 1.05 -13.69
C ALA A 15 11.40 1.70 -13.80
N THR A 16 10.44 1.28 -12.98
CA THR A 16 9.13 1.94 -12.89
C THR A 16 9.28 3.41 -12.48
N ALA A 17 10.20 3.71 -11.56
CA ALA A 17 10.54 5.09 -11.21
C ALA A 17 11.16 5.85 -12.39
N LEU A 18 12.08 5.25 -13.14
CA LEU A 18 12.63 5.88 -14.36
C LEU A 18 11.53 6.24 -15.36
N LEU A 19 10.63 5.29 -15.64
CA LEU A 19 9.52 5.50 -16.56
C LEU A 19 8.48 6.51 -16.06
N ARG A 20 8.37 6.74 -14.74
CA ARG A 20 7.56 7.83 -14.16
C ARG A 20 8.21 9.20 -14.38
N MET A 21 9.54 9.26 -14.35
CA MET A 21 10.33 10.48 -14.58
C MET A 21 10.54 10.80 -16.07
N ASP A 22 10.35 9.82 -16.96
CA ASP A 22 10.48 9.98 -18.40
C ASP A 22 9.23 10.62 -19.05
N THR A 23 8.98 11.89 -18.72
CA THR A 23 7.83 12.66 -19.22
C THR A 23 7.87 12.88 -20.73
N GLU A 24 9.07 12.95 -21.31
CA GLU A 24 9.33 13.17 -22.74
C GLU A 24 9.34 11.86 -23.55
N LYS A 25 9.15 10.70 -22.90
CA LYS A 25 9.14 9.37 -23.52
C LYS A 25 10.40 9.07 -24.33
N GLN A 26 11.56 9.42 -23.80
CA GLN A 26 12.85 9.17 -24.43
C GLN A 26 13.32 7.72 -24.22
N ILE A 27 12.83 7.04 -23.18
CA ILE A 27 13.12 5.63 -22.91
C ILE A 27 12.24 4.77 -23.80
N THR A 28 12.85 3.94 -24.64
CA THR A 28 12.13 2.93 -25.42
C THR A 28 12.12 1.60 -24.69
N TYR A 29 11.14 0.75 -24.98
CA TYR A 29 10.98 -0.51 -24.27
C TYR A 29 10.43 -1.61 -25.18
N LYS A 30 10.77 -2.86 -24.85
CA LYS A 30 10.20 -4.07 -25.45
C LYS A 30 10.07 -5.14 -24.37
N ALA A 31 8.83 -5.44 -23.97
CA ALA A 31 8.53 -6.38 -22.90
C ALA A 31 9.23 -5.97 -21.57
N ASN A 32 10.27 -6.68 -21.15
CA ASN A 32 11.07 -6.42 -19.95
C ASN A 32 12.42 -5.73 -20.24
N LEU A 33 12.70 -5.37 -21.49
CA LEU A 33 13.92 -4.67 -21.89
C LEU A 33 13.65 -3.17 -22.01
N LEU A 34 14.41 -2.35 -21.28
CA LEU A 34 14.47 -0.91 -21.49
C LEU A 34 15.72 -0.53 -22.29
N ASP A 35 15.57 0.35 -23.26
CA ASP A 35 16.67 1.04 -23.93
C ASP A 35 16.66 2.50 -23.47
N ILE A 36 17.69 2.90 -22.72
CA ILE A 36 17.79 4.22 -22.10
C ILE A 36 18.93 5.01 -22.78
N PRO A 37 18.68 6.21 -23.32
CA PRO A 37 19.73 7.08 -23.83
C PRO A 37 20.73 7.48 -22.74
N THR A 38 22.01 7.63 -23.11
CA THR A 38 23.05 7.99 -22.12
C THR A 38 22.82 9.41 -21.59
N GLU A 39 22.39 10.31 -22.47
CA GLU A 39 22.02 11.70 -22.19
C GLU A 39 20.85 11.77 -21.20
N TRP A 40 19.92 10.81 -21.29
CA TRP A 40 18.81 10.70 -20.35
C TRP A 40 19.34 10.43 -18.93
N ILE A 41 20.29 9.49 -18.79
CA ILE A 41 20.94 9.19 -17.51
C ILE A 41 21.73 10.38 -16.99
N GLU A 42 22.44 11.11 -17.86
CA GLU A 42 23.16 12.33 -17.49
C GLU A 42 22.25 13.42 -16.93
N SER A 43 21.00 13.49 -17.41
CA SER A 43 19.96 14.43 -16.93
C SER A 43 19.13 13.91 -15.74
N LEU A 44 19.39 12.69 -15.27
CA LEU A 44 18.65 12.07 -14.17
C LEU A 44 18.68 12.88 -12.86
N PRO A 45 19.78 13.55 -12.45
CA PRO A 45 19.79 14.36 -11.24
C PRO A 45 18.69 15.43 -11.22
N GLU A 46 18.58 16.22 -12.29
CA GLU A 46 17.57 17.28 -12.39
C GLU A 46 16.17 16.69 -12.44
N ARG A 47 15.95 15.67 -13.30
CA ARG A 47 14.66 14.98 -13.43
C ARG A 47 14.18 14.39 -12.10
N LEU A 48 15.09 13.74 -11.35
CA LEU A 48 14.81 13.17 -10.04
C LEU A 48 14.38 14.25 -9.05
N PHE A 49 15.18 15.30 -8.91
CA PHE A 49 14.90 16.33 -7.91
C PHE A 49 13.64 17.12 -8.26
N ASP A 50 13.38 17.40 -9.53
CA ASP A 50 12.12 18.00 -9.97
C ASP A 50 10.93 17.07 -9.71
N TYR A 51 11.06 15.77 -9.99
CA TYR A 51 10.05 14.77 -9.68
C TYR A 51 9.73 14.73 -8.17
N LEU A 52 10.76 14.76 -7.30
CA LEU A 52 10.57 14.74 -5.86
C LEU A 52 9.79 15.97 -5.36
N ILE A 53 10.11 17.17 -5.87
CA ILE A 53 9.40 18.39 -5.48
C ILE A 53 7.97 18.40 -6.00
N ASN A 54 7.76 18.09 -7.29
CA ASN A 54 6.44 18.13 -7.90
C ASN A 54 5.49 17.08 -7.30
N THR A 55 6.01 15.90 -6.97
CA THR A 55 5.20 14.78 -6.46
C THR A 55 4.91 14.91 -4.96
N TYR A 56 5.87 15.40 -4.18
CA TYR A 56 5.80 15.36 -2.70
C TYR A 56 5.76 16.75 -2.05
N SER A 57 5.51 17.82 -2.82
CA SER A 57 5.44 19.21 -2.35
C SER A 57 4.71 19.34 -1.01
N MET A 58 5.45 19.78 -0.01
CA MET A 58 4.94 20.01 1.33
C MET A 58 3.99 21.21 1.33
N GLY A 59 4.27 22.24 0.53
CA GLY A 59 3.37 23.38 0.32
C GLY A 59 1.99 22.93 -0.18
N ASN A 60 1.93 22.16 -1.27
CA ASN A 60 0.67 21.65 -1.83
C ASN A 60 -0.05 20.72 -0.85
N LYS A 61 0.69 19.85 -0.15
CA LYS A 61 0.12 18.96 0.88
C LYS A 61 -0.52 19.74 2.03
N ARG A 62 0.14 20.80 2.52
CA ARG A 62 -0.38 21.64 3.60
C ARG A 62 -1.58 22.46 3.13
N GLU A 63 -1.54 23.00 1.91
CA GLU A 63 -2.68 23.68 1.28
C GLU A 63 -3.93 22.78 1.25
N GLU A 64 -3.79 21.54 0.78
CA GLU A 64 -4.91 20.59 0.72
C GLU A 64 -5.46 20.27 2.11
N GLN A 65 -4.59 20.03 3.10
CA GLN A 65 -4.99 19.76 4.48
C GLN A 65 -5.75 20.93 5.10
N LEU A 66 -5.23 22.16 4.92
CA LEU A 66 -5.81 23.37 5.47
C LEU A 66 -7.14 23.71 4.79
N LYS A 67 -7.22 23.64 3.46
CA LYS A 67 -8.48 23.88 2.72
C LYS A 67 -9.58 22.90 3.13
N ARG A 68 -9.26 21.61 3.26
CA ARG A 68 -10.22 20.59 3.74
C ARG A 68 -10.67 20.86 5.17
N ALA A 69 -9.74 21.20 6.06
CA ALA A 69 -10.06 21.51 7.45
C ALA A 69 -10.93 22.78 7.56
N LEU A 70 -10.63 23.82 6.77
CA LEU A 70 -11.39 25.06 6.72
C LEU A 70 -12.81 24.83 6.19
N GLN A 71 -12.98 24.05 5.12
CA GLN A 71 -14.29 23.69 4.58
C GLN A 71 -15.15 22.91 5.59
N LYS A 72 -14.54 22.01 6.36
CA LYS A 72 -15.27 21.28 7.42
C LYS A 72 -15.59 22.17 8.61
N LEU A 73 -14.72 23.13 8.91
CA LEU A 73 -14.94 24.11 9.97
C LEU A 73 -16.09 25.06 9.63
N SER A 74 -16.17 25.55 8.37
CA SER A 74 -17.27 26.41 7.92
C SER A 74 -18.63 25.71 8.01
N PHE A 75 -18.72 24.46 7.57
CA PHE A 75 -19.95 23.65 7.68
C PHE A 75 -20.43 23.46 9.13
N ASN A 76 -19.51 23.46 10.10
CA ASN A 76 -19.85 23.32 11.52
C ASN A 76 -20.24 24.64 12.19
N MET A 77 -20.01 25.79 11.54
CA MET A 77 -20.39 27.10 12.06
C MET A 77 -21.82 27.52 11.68
N GLU A 78 -22.38 26.95 10.61
CA GLU A 78 -23.71 27.32 10.09
C GLU A 78 -24.89 26.67 10.84
N GLU A 79 -24.67 25.70 11.74
CA GLU A 79 -25.75 24.98 12.46
C GLU A 79 -25.55 24.92 13.99
N ALA A 80 -26.61 25.23 14.74
CA ALA A 80 -26.60 25.49 16.18
C ALA A 80 -26.78 24.24 17.08
N GLU A 81 -25.97 23.19 16.93
CA GLU A 81 -26.04 21.98 17.76
C GLU A 81 -24.78 21.68 18.61
N ALA A 82 -24.97 21.08 19.79
CA ALA A 82 -23.90 20.76 20.75
C ALA A 82 -22.84 19.77 20.21
N LYS A 83 -23.22 18.77 19.38
CA LYS A 83 -22.29 17.85 18.72
C LYS A 83 -21.35 18.54 17.72
N LYS A 84 -21.72 19.72 17.19
CA LYS A 84 -20.91 20.50 16.25
C LYS A 84 -19.92 21.46 16.92
N LYS A 85 -20.09 21.79 18.22
CA LYS A 85 -19.04 22.48 19.02
C LYS A 85 -17.78 21.64 19.16
N GLU A 86 -17.92 20.32 19.32
CA GLU A 86 -16.79 19.39 19.30
C GLU A 86 -16.15 19.32 17.91
N GLY A 87 -16.96 19.31 16.83
CA GLY A 87 -16.47 19.36 15.45
C GLY A 87 -15.69 20.64 15.14
N TYR A 88 -16.18 21.81 15.58
CA TYR A 88 -15.46 23.09 15.46
C TYR A 88 -14.10 23.04 16.17
N LYS A 89 -14.08 22.56 17.42
CA LYS A 89 -12.84 22.41 18.20
C LYS A 89 -11.86 21.47 17.50
N PHE A 90 -12.34 20.31 17.06
CA PHE A 90 -11.54 19.32 16.36
C PHE A 90 -10.87 19.88 15.09
N HIS A 91 -11.65 20.52 14.22
CA HIS A 91 -11.09 21.11 12.99
C HIS A 91 -10.20 22.33 13.26
N SER A 92 -10.50 23.11 14.31
CA SER A 92 -9.65 24.21 14.77
C SER A 92 -8.27 23.70 15.23
N ASP A 93 -8.25 22.60 15.99
CA ASP A 93 -7.01 21.99 16.48
C ASP A 93 -6.18 21.40 15.32
N ILE A 94 -6.84 20.85 14.29
CA ILE A 94 -6.18 20.41 13.05
C ILE A 94 -5.52 21.59 12.34
N ILE A 95 -6.23 22.71 12.17
CA ILE A 95 -5.65 23.91 11.53
C ILE A 95 -4.45 24.41 12.32
N LYS A 96 -4.59 24.59 13.64
CA LYS A 96 -3.50 25.09 14.50
C LYS A 96 -2.27 24.21 14.43
N SER A 97 -2.42 22.89 14.60
CA SER A 97 -1.30 21.95 14.53
C SER A 97 -0.66 21.92 13.14
N THR A 98 -1.46 21.91 12.07
CA THR A 98 -0.96 21.88 10.69
C THR A 98 -0.17 23.13 10.33
N VAL A 99 -0.68 24.32 10.68
CA VAL A 99 0.02 25.59 10.43
C VAL A 99 1.27 25.69 11.29
N LYS A 100 1.15 25.40 12.59
CA LYS A 100 2.28 25.44 13.53
C LYS A 100 3.44 24.57 13.06
N ASP A 101 3.17 23.30 12.77
CA ASP A 101 4.19 22.36 12.29
C ASP A 101 4.87 22.81 10.98
N GLY A 102 4.13 23.50 10.11
CA GLY A 102 4.66 24.05 8.87
C GLY A 102 5.54 25.28 9.11
N LEU A 103 4.98 26.30 9.76
CA LEU A 103 5.62 27.59 9.95
C LEU A 103 6.81 27.54 10.93
N GLU A 104 6.76 26.71 11.98
CA GLU A 104 7.92 26.52 12.86
C GLU A 104 9.13 25.92 12.12
N ARG A 105 8.89 25.09 11.10
CA ARG A 105 9.97 24.59 10.24
C ARG A 105 10.50 25.68 9.32
N VAL A 106 9.64 26.58 8.83
CA VAL A 106 10.08 27.76 8.06
C VAL A 106 11.01 28.59 8.94
N ALA A 107 10.56 29.03 10.10
CA ALA A 107 11.33 29.77 11.09
C ALA A 107 12.68 29.09 11.43
N LYS A 108 12.69 27.76 11.59
CA LYS A 108 13.91 26.99 11.89
C LYS A 108 14.95 27.03 10.76
N TYR A 109 14.52 26.94 9.51
CA TYR A 109 15.43 26.85 8.36
C TYR A 109 15.69 28.19 7.68
N PHE A 110 14.80 29.17 7.88
CA PHE A 110 14.84 30.50 7.32
C PHE A 110 14.52 31.52 8.43
N PRO A 111 15.52 31.87 9.27
CA PRO A 111 15.32 32.76 10.42
C PRO A 111 14.78 34.14 10.06
N ASP A 112 15.00 34.61 8.82
CA ASP A 112 14.50 35.90 8.33
C ASP A 112 12.96 35.99 8.33
N TYR A 113 12.27 34.84 8.32
CA TYR A 113 10.80 34.77 8.38
C TYR A 113 10.26 34.61 9.81
N GLN A 114 11.11 34.65 10.85
CA GLN A 114 10.70 34.39 12.24
C GLN A 114 9.57 35.32 12.71
N ASP A 115 9.65 36.60 12.38
CA ASP A 115 8.66 37.61 12.79
C ASP A 115 7.33 37.41 12.06
N GLU A 116 7.37 37.21 10.74
CA GLU A 116 6.20 36.92 9.91
C GLU A 116 5.49 35.63 10.36
N VAL A 117 6.26 34.57 10.66
CA VAL A 117 5.73 33.31 11.20
C VAL A 117 5.03 33.53 12.54
N THR A 118 5.63 34.29 13.45
CA THR A 118 5.08 34.57 14.78
C THR A 118 3.77 35.35 14.67
N GLU A 119 3.74 36.37 13.81
CA GLU A 119 2.56 37.17 13.53
C GLU A 119 1.41 36.31 12.93
N LEU A 120 1.71 35.50 11.92
CA LEU A 120 0.72 34.62 11.28
C LEU A 120 0.10 33.62 12.27
N LEU A 121 0.92 32.99 13.13
CA LEU A 121 0.43 32.07 14.15
C LEU A 121 -0.47 32.76 15.17
N LEU A 122 -0.12 33.98 15.60
CA LEU A 122 -0.94 34.76 16.51
C LEU A 122 -2.29 35.12 15.88
N ASN A 123 -2.25 35.65 14.65
CA ASN A 123 -3.42 36.08 13.90
C ASN A 123 -4.40 34.94 13.61
N ILE A 124 -3.90 33.75 13.27
CA ILE A 124 -4.73 32.55 13.07
C ILE A 124 -5.39 32.11 14.38
N ASN A 125 -4.62 32.09 15.47
CA ASN A 125 -5.17 31.74 16.78
C ASN A 125 -6.25 32.71 17.24
N THR A 126 -6.06 34.00 17.00
CA THR A 126 -7.05 35.05 17.28
C THR A 126 -8.30 34.87 16.43
N ALA A 127 -8.16 34.68 15.11
CA ALA A 127 -9.29 34.48 14.20
C ALA A 127 -10.14 33.24 14.57
N ILE A 128 -9.51 32.16 15.03
CA ILE A 128 -10.21 30.96 15.53
C ILE A 128 -10.96 31.26 16.83
N LYS A 129 -10.39 32.05 17.75
CA LYS A 129 -11.06 32.44 19.01
C LYS A 129 -12.24 33.37 18.75
N GLU A 130 -12.08 34.31 17.83
CA GLU A 130 -13.11 35.26 17.40
C GLU A 130 -14.18 34.63 16.48
N MET A 131 -14.01 33.35 16.09
CA MET A 131 -14.88 32.67 15.12
C MET A 131 -15.06 33.47 13.81
N THR A 132 -14.00 34.14 13.34
CA THR A 132 -14.06 34.98 12.13
C THR A 132 -13.52 34.22 10.92
N LEU A 133 -14.42 33.63 10.12
CA LEU A 133 -14.05 32.83 8.94
C LEU A 133 -13.27 33.61 7.89
N GLU A 134 -13.64 34.86 7.62
CA GLU A 134 -12.98 35.70 6.61
C GLU A 134 -11.51 35.97 6.96
N LYS A 135 -11.26 36.43 8.19
CA LYS A 135 -9.90 36.63 8.72
C LYS A 135 -9.12 35.33 8.74
N LEU A 136 -9.74 34.23 9.17
CA LEU A 136 -9.09 32.93 9.20
C LEU A 136 -8.66 32.47 7.80
N ASN A 137 -9.53 32.62 6.81
CA ASN A 137 -9.22 32.29 5.41
C ASN A 137 -8.09 33.16 4.85
N LEU A 138 -8.08 34.46 5.17
CA LEU A 138 -7.00 35.37 4.78
C LEU A 138 -5.65 34.93 5.33
N TYR A 139 -5.57 34.67 6.65
CA TYR A 139 -4.30 34.28 7.27
C TYR A 139 -3.84 32.88 6.87
N ILE A 140 -4.76 31.93 6.67
CA ILE A 140 -4.43 30.62 6.10
C ILE A 140 -3.87 30.77 4.68
N SER A 141 -4.45 31.66 3.86
CA SER A 141 -3.96 31.90 2.50
C SER A 141 -2.54 32.47 2.51
N LYS A 142 -2.24 33.43 3.39
CA LYS A 142 -0.87 33.95 3.59
C LYS A 142 0.10 32.86 4.05
N ALA A 143 -0.30 32.02 5.00
CA ALA A 143 0.53 30.90 5.45
C ALA A 143 0.81 29.89 4.32
N ILE A 144 -0.17 29.62 3.46
CA ILE A 144 -0.01 28.76 2.27
C ILE A 144 0.95 29.41 1.27
N GLU A 145 0.82 30.71 1.00
CA GLU A 145 1.70 31.44 0.10
C GLU A 145 3.17 31.35 0.55
N LEU A 146 3.43 31.60 1.84
CA LEU A 146 4.75 31.46 2.44
C LEU A 146 5.28 30.02 2.30
N LEU A 147 4.47 29.01 2.63
CA LEU A 147 4.87 27.60 2.51
C LEU A 147 5.12 27.14 1.07
N LYS A 148 4.53 27.80 0.07
CA LYS A 148 4.68 27.50 -1.35
C LYS A 148 5.78 28.31 -2.03
N GLN A 149 6.44 29.22 -1.33
CA GLN A 149 7.64 29.85 -1.85
C GLN A 149 8.67 28.79 -2.23
N ARG A 150 9.27 28.94 -3.42
CA ARG A 150 10.06 27.88 -4.07
C ARG A 150 11.15 27.33 -3.17
N GLU A 151 11.95 28.18 -2.55
CA GLU A 151 13.10 27.77 -1.73
C GLU A 151 12.66 27.07 -0.44
N ILE A 152 11.57 27.54 0.16
CA ILE A 152 10.96 26.97 1.36
C ILE A 152 10.41 25.57 1.03
N ASP A 153 9.57 25.45 -0.01
CA ASP A 153 8.96 24.17 -0.37
C ASP A 153 10.02 23.16 -0.79
N GLN A 154 11.05 23.58 -1.55
CA GLN A 154 12.17 22.73 -1.92
C GLN A 154 12.90 22.16 -0.69
N LYS A 155 13.23 23.02 0.28
CA LYS A 155 13.95 22.61 1.50
C LYS A 155 13.11 21.69 2.37
N LEU A 156 11.85 22.04 2.62
CA LEU A 156 10.95 21.26 3.46
C LEU A 156 10.61 19.91 2.83
N THR A 157 10.33 19.90 1.53
CA THR A 157 9.99 18.68 0.77
C THR A 157 11.15 17.71 0.74
N LEU A 158 12.36 18.16 0.36
CA LEU A 158 13.53 17.29 0.34
C LEU A 158 13.83 16.69 1.71
N ASN A 159 13.79 17.47 2.79
CA ASN A 159 14.05 16.96 4.13
C ASN A 159 13.05 15.86 4.53
N VAL A 160 11.77 16.04 4.21
CA VAL A 160 10.74 15.03 4.49
C VAL A 160 10.96 13.79 3.63
N VAL A 161 11.10 13.94 2.30
CA VAL A 161 11.30 12.82 1.37
C VAL A 161 12.53 12.00 1.75
N LYS A 162 13.65 12.66 2.05
CA LYS A 162 14.88 11.97 2.49
C LYS A 162 14.64 11.16 3.76
N ALA A 163 14.02 11.76 4.77
CA ALA A 163 13.84 11.13 6.08
C ALA A 163 12.78 10.01 6.07
N THR A 164 11.69 10.18 5.32
CA THR A 164 10.53 9.27 5.41
C THR A 164 10.45 8.27 4.26
N LEU A 165 10.98 8.61 3.09
CA LEU A 165 10.87 7.79 1.88
C LEU A 165 12.21 7.11 1.56
N LEU A 166 13.25 7.89 1.26
CA LEU A 166 14.49 7.35 0.70
C LEU A 166 15.40 6.69 1.75
N ALA A 167 15.51 7.25 2.97
CA ALA A 167 16.36 6.67 4.02
C ALA A 167 15.87 5.29 4.51
N ASN A 168 14.58 4.99 4.33
CA ASN A 168 14.00 3.70 4.70
C ASN A 168 14.35 2.58 3.71
N SER A 169 14.96 2.89 2.56
CA SER A 169 15.47 1.90 1.61
C SER A 169 16.98 2.02 1.36
N GLY A 170 17.51 3.24 1.31
CA GLY A 170 18.85 3.56 0.78
C GLY A 170 19.80 4.15 1.82
N GLY A 171 19.80 3.65 3.06
CA GLY A 171 20.74 4.04 4.11
C GLY A 171 20.91 5.56 4.31
N GLN A 172 22.08 5.96 4.85
CA GLN A 172 22.46 7.38 5.03
C GLN A 172 23.65 7.76 4.13
N VAL A 173 23.58 7.38 2.84
CA VAL A 173 24.66 7.64 1.85
C VAL A 173 24.42 8.92 1.06
N SER A 174 25.49 9.51 0.53
CA SER A 174 25.43 10.68 -0.36
C SER A 174 24.60 11.82 0.25
N PHE A 175 23.72 12.44 -0.54
CA PHE A 175 22.85 13.53 -0.10
C PHE A 175 21.85 13.07 0.97
N LEU A 176 21.54 11.79 1.15
CA LEU A 176 20.65 11.30 2.22
C LEU A 176 21.23 11.47 3.62
N ASN A 177 22.55 11.66 3.75
CA ASN A 177 23.17 11.86 5.05
C ASN A 177 22.64 13.14 5.73
N VAL A 178 22.29 13.02 7.01
CA VAL A 178 21.69 14.12 7.80
C VAL A 178 22.59 15.35 7.86
N THR A 179 23.92 15.16 7.87
CA THR A 179 24.90 16.26 7.86
C THR A 179 24.83 17.08 6.56
N LYS A 180 24.30 16.51 5.48
CA LYS A 180 24.13 17.16 4.17
C LYS A 180 22.80 17.90 4.03
N ASN A 181 21.96 17.92 5.07
CA ASN A 181 20.74 18.71 5.08
C ASN A 181 20.99 20.22 5.09
N THR A 182 22.20 20.68 5.44
CA THR A 182 22.59 22.09 5.38
C THR A 182 22.78 22.58 3.94
N LEU A 183 23.13 21.69 3.02
CA LEU A 183 23.34 22.02 1.60
C LEU A 183 22.08 22.60 0.95
N SER A 184 22.30 23.52 0.01
CA SER A 184 21.28 24.07 -0.88
C SER A 184 20.73 23.01 -1.84
N TYR A 185 19.62 23.33 -2.49
CA TYR A 185 18.99 22.45 -3.48
C TYR A 185 19.97 22.07 -4.62
N LYS A 186 20.69 23.06 -5.17
CA LYS A 186 21.67 22.85 -6.25
C LYS A 186 22.87 22.03 -5.80
N GLU A 187 23.37 22.25 -4.60
CA GLU A 187 24.49 21.48 -4.05
C GLU A 187 24.11 20.01 -3.80
N GLN A 188 22.87 19.74 -3.38
CA GLN A 188 22.38 18.36 -3.24
C GLN A 188 22.26 17.65 -4.59
N ILE A 189 21.83 18.35 -5.65
CA ILE A 189 21.82 17.81 -7.02
C ILE A 189 23.24 17.48 -7.48
N ALA A 190 24.19 18.40 -7.29
CA ALA A 190 25.59 18.19 -7.65
C ALA A 190 26.21 17.01 -6.90
N LEU A 191 25.89 16.85 -5.60
CA LEU A 191 26.35 15.72 -4.80
C LEU A 191 25.77 14.39 -5.31
N PHE A 192 24.48 14.34 -5.64
CA PHE A 192 23.87 13.15 -6.22
C PHE A 192 24.49 12.80 -7.59
N ARG A 193 24.70 13.80 -8.44
CA ARG A 193 25.37 13.65 -9.74
C ARG A 193 26.73 12.98 -9.57
N LYS A 194 27.56 13.50 -8.66
CA LYS A 194 28.88 12.97 -8.36
C LYS A 194 28.84 11.53 -7.83
N ASP A 195 27.99 11.26 -6.84
CA ASP A 195 28.04 9.99 -6.10
C ASP A 195 27.35 8.81 -6.84
N PHE A 196 26.40 9.10 -7.72
CA PHE A 196 25.56 8.09 -8.39
C PHE A 196 25.65 8.11 -9.91
N ILE A 197 25.72 9.27 -10.56
CA ILE A 197 25.55 9.37 -12.02
C ILE A 197 26.88 9.37 -12.76
N GLU A 198 27.87 10.17 -12.34
CA GLU A 198 29.19 10.21 -12.97
C GLU A 198 29.85 8.82 -13.06
N PRO A 199 29.79 7.95 -12.02
CA PRO A 199 30.31 6.59 -12.14
C PRO A 199 29.60 5.74 -13.20
N VAL A 200 28.28 5.87 -13.33
CA VAL A 200 27.49 5.14 -14.35
C VAL A 200 27.85 5.62 -15.75
N VAL A 201 27.88 6.94 -15.96
CA VAL A 201 28.22 7.54 -17.25
C VAL A 201 29.63 7.14 -17.68
N PHE A 202 30.58 7.10 -16.75
CA PHE A 202 31.93 6.60 -17.01
C PHE A 202 31.92 5.14 -17.47
N GLU A 203 31.24 4.24 -16.75
CA GLU A 203 31.17 2.82 -17.12
C GLU A 203 30.56 2.63 -18.52
N LEU A 204 29.46 3.32 -18.82
CA LEU A 204 28.78 3.23 -20.11
C LEU A 204 29.65 3.75 -21.27
N LYS A 205 30.26 4.93 -21.12
CA LYS A 205 31.16 5.49 -22.15
C LYS A 205 32.40 4.63 -22.34
N MET A 206 32.93 4.03 -21.27
CA MET A 206 34.07 3.12 -21.38
C MET A 206 33.72 1.83 -22.10
N GLN A 207 32.55 1.25 -21.83
CA GLN A 207 32.05 0.08 -22.56
C GLN A 207 31.89 0.39 -24.07
N GLU A 208 31.39 1.58 -24.40
CA GLU A 208 31.28 2.04 -25.79
C GLU A 208 32.65 2.19 -26.47
N CYS A 209 33.63 2.80 -25.79
CA CYS A 209 35.00 2.90 -26.31
C CYS A 209 35.61 1.51 -26.56
N ILE A 210 35.39 0.56 -25.65
CA ILE A 210 35.86 -0.83 -25.78
C ILE A 210 35.22 -1.52 -26.99
N GLN A 211 33.91 -1.36 -27.18
CA GLN A 211 33.18 -1.93 -28.32
C GLN A 211 33.67 -1.36 -29.66
N ASN A 212 33.98 -0.07 -29.69
CA ASN A 212 34.46 0.64 -30.87
C ASN A 212 35.98 0.56 -31.06
N GLN A 213 36.71 -0.04 -30.11
CA GLN A 213 38.18 -0.04 -30.04
C GLN A 213 38.81 1.36 -30.09
N ASP A 214 38.14 2.35 -29.50
CA ASP A 214 38.59 3.75 -29.45
C ASP A 214 39.50 3.99 -28.23
N GLU A 215 40.80 3.77 -28.42
CA GLU A 215 41.81 3.97 -27.38
C GLU A 215 41.99 5.45 -27.00
N GLU A 216 41.80 6.38 -27.94
CA GLU A 216 42.05 7.82 -27.73
C GLU A 216 40.97 8.41 -26.81
N GLN A 217 39.70 8.15 -27.12
CA GLN A 217 38.58 8.60 -26.32
C GLN A 217 38.60 7.95 -24.93
N ALA A 218 38.91 6.66 -24.85
CA ALA A 218 39.02 5.95 -23.58
C ALA A 218 40.16 6.50 -22.70
N TRP A 219 41.32 6.78 -23.29
CA TRP A 219 42.43 7.41 -22.58
C TRP A 219 42.02 8.75 -21.97
N LYS A 220 41.40 9.61 -22.78
CA LYS A 220 40.90 10.92 -22.32
C LYS A 220 39.89 10.76 -21.18
N LEU A 221 38.92 9.86 -21.33
CA LEU A 221 37.89 9.58 -20.34
C LEU A 221 38.49 9.14 -18.99
N VAL A 222 39.51 8.27 -19.00
CA VAL A 222 40.21 7.88 -17.78
C VAL A 222 40.90 9.09 -17.16
N GLN A 223 41.67 9.87 -17.93
CA GLN A 223 42.45 10.99 -17.38
C GLN A 223 41.58 12.06 -16.73
N GLU A 224 40.47 12.42 -17.35
CA GLU A 224 39.54 13.46 -16.87
C GLU A 224 38.65 13.00 -15.70
N SER A 225 38.44 11.68 -15.55
CA SER A 225 37.56 11.13 -14.52
C SER A 225 38.24 10.95 -13.17
N GLU A 226 37.51 11.29 -12.10
CA GLU A 226 37.86 11.01 -10.70
C GLU A 226 37.12 9.79 -10.13
N CYS A 227 36.37 9.05 -10.96
CA CYS A 227 35.63 7.88 -10.47
C CYS A 227 36.58 6.77 -9.99
N ASP A 228 36.11 5.95 -9.03
CA ASP A 228 36.92 4.90 -8.41
C ASP A 228 37.61 3.99 -9.43
N LEU A 229 36.89 3.59 -10.50
CA LEU A 229 37.40 2.70 -11.54
C LEU A 229 38.53 3.35 -12.35
N ALA A 230 38.39 4.65 -12.71
CA ALA A 230 39.45 5.41 -13.37
C ALA A 230 40.67 5.57 -12.47
N VAL A 231 40.45 5.87 -11.18
CA VAL A 231 41.52 6.01 -10.18
C VAL A 231 42.26 4.69 -9.97
N GLU A 232 41.56 3.57 -9.88
CA GLU A 232 42.16 2.23 -9.78
C GLU A 232 42.98 1.88 -11.02
N TRP A 233 42.45 2.15 -12.21
CA TRP A 233 43.17 1.94 -13.45
C TRP A 233 44.46 2.76 -13.47
N LYS A 234 44.41 4.07 -13.15
CA LYS A 234 45.59 4.95 -13.06
C LYS A 234 46.62 4.43 -12.05
N LYS A 235 46.17 3.90 -10.92
CA LYS A 235 47.04 3.33 -9.87
C LYS A 235 47.75 2.05 -10.34
N LYS A 236 47.08 1.20 -11.10
CA LYS A 236 47.67 -0.05 -11.65
C LYS A 236 48.53 0.22 -12.88
N ASN A 237 48.24 1.27 -13.64
CA ASN A 237 48.88 1.60 -14.93
C ASN A 237 49.66 2.93 -14.90
N LYS A 238 50.39 3.23 -13.81
CA LYS A 238 51.08 4.51 -13.60
C LYS A 238 52.06 4.94 -14.71
N LYS A 239 52.59 3.98 -15.47
CA LYS A 239 53.56 4.23 -16.56
C LYS A 239 52.94 4.07 -17.96
N ALA A 240 51.65 3.76 -18.05
CA ALA A 240 50.99 3.66 -19.34
C ALA A 240 50.98 5.04 -20.02
N THR A 241 51.15 5.06 -21.33
CA THR A 241 51.06 6.25 -22.18
C THR A 241 49.89 6.17 -23.16
N LYS A 242 49.25 5.01 -23.23
CA LYS A 242 48.09 4.70 -24.06
C LYS A 242 47.12 3.84 -23.28
N MET A 243 45.89 3.76 -23.78
CA MET A 243 44.85 2.95 -23.16
C MET A 243 45.17 1.46 -23.28
N ASP A 244 44.88 0.71 -22.23
CA ASP A 244 44.87 -0.75 -22.24
C ASP A 244 43.54 -1.25 -21.69
N PHE A 245 42.78 -1.92 -22.55
CA PHE A 245 41.48 -2.49 -22.22
C PHE A 245 41.58 -3.81 -21.44
N SER A 246 42.75 -4.45 -21.37
CA SER A 246 42.95 -5.73 -20.70
C SER A 246 42.38 -5.75 -19.27
N TYR A 247 42.59 -4.66 -18.52
CA TYR A 247 42.05 -4.47 -17.17
C TYR A 247 40.52 -4.61 -17.12
N PHE A 248 39.79 -3.98 -18.04
CA PHE A 248 38.33 -3.97 -18.03
C PHE A 248 37.73 -5.34 -18.38
N TYR A 249 38.42 -6.14 -19.20
CA TYR A 249 38.00 -7.51 -19.48
C TYR A 249 38.14 -8.45 -18.27
N THR A 250 38.90 -8.07 -17.24
CA THR A 250 39.01 -8.85 -16.00
C THR A 250 37.92 -8.53 -14.97
N LEU A 251 37.12 -7.50 -15.21
CA LEU A 251 36.06 -7.13 -14.28
C LEU A 251 34.95 -8.19 -14.28
N PRO A 252 34.42 -8.57 -13.11
CA PRO A 252 33.33 -9.53 -13.05
C PRO A 252 32.04 -8.94 -13.63
N ASN A 253 31.12 -9.81 -14.03
CA ASN A 253 29.79 -9.40 -14.46
C ASN A 253 28.92 -8.97 -13.26
N CYS A 254 28.06 -7.99 -13.48
CA CYS A 254 27.07 -7.55 -12.50
C CYS A 254 26.04 -8.65 -12.25
N SER A 255 25.79 -8.98 -10.98
CA SER A 255 24.80 -9.98 -10.60
C SER A 255 23.34 -9.55 -10.82
N GLY A 256 23.07 -8.24 -10.92
CA GLY A 256 21.70 -7.71 -11.04
C GLY A 256 21.24 -7.21 -12.41
N ILE A 257 22.17 -6.86 -13.31
CA ILE A 257 21.87 -6.33 -14.64
C ILE A 257 22.85 -6.97 -15.62
N GLU A 258 22.32 -7.73 -16.56
CA GLU A 258 23.11 -8.41 -17.58
C GLU A 258 23.88 -7.41 -18.47
N GLY A 259 25.10 -7.78 -18.86
CA GLY A 259 25.96 -6.95 -19.73
C GLY A 259 26.65 -5.77 -19.04
N GLN A 260 26.45 -5.57 -17.73
CA GLN A 260 27.10 -4.52 -16.95
C GLN A 260 28.25 -5.09 -16.10
N TRP A 261 29.26 -4.26 -15.78
CA TRP A 261 30.34 -4.65 -14.87
C TRP A 261 29.89 -4.66 -13.40
N GLY A 262 30.30 -5.65 -12.65
CA GLY A 262 30.13 -5.73 -11.19
C GLY A 262 31.27 -5.03 -10.47
N THR A 263 31.15 -3.71 -10.24
CA THR A 263 32.22 -2.89 -9.65
C THR A 263 31.99 -2.53 -8.18
N LEU A 264 30.86 -2.94 -7.62
CA LEU A 264 30.49 -2.67 -6.23
C LEU A 264 30.11 -3.97 -5.52
N ALA A 265 30.61 -4.18 -4.30
CA ALA A 265 30.01 -5.16 -3.41
C ALA A 265 28.61 -4.71 -3.02
N TYR A 266 27.63 -5.60 -3.10
CA TYR A 266 26.25 -5.30 -2.68
C TYR A 266 26.17 -5.22 -1.15
N GLU A 267 25.78 -4.05 -0.64
CA GLU A 267 25.77 -3.75 0.78
C GLU A 267 24.42 -3.24 1.27
N GLU A 268 24.19 -3.32 2.59
CA GLU A 268 22.93 -2.92 3.23
C GLU A 268 22.52 -1.48 2.94
N MET A 269 23.50 -0.58 2.82
CA MET A 269 23.26 0.83 2.57
C MET A 269 22.79 1.14 1.14
N MET A 270 22.80 0.16 0.22
CA MET A 270 22.34 0.30 -1.15
C MET A 270 20.85 -0.02 -1.31
N PHE A 271 20.38 -1.08 -0.63
CA PHE A 271 18.96 -1.46 -0.61
C PHE A 271 18.62 -2.36 0.59
N MET A 272 18.02 -1.75 1.62
CA MET A 272 17.73 -2.41 2.89
C MET A 272 16.74 -3.58 2.83
N PRO A 273 15.71 -3.60 1.96
CA PRO A 273 14.75 -4.71 1.91
C PRO A 273 15.33 -6.09 1.55
N LEU A 274 16.50 -6.12 0.93
CA LEU A 274 17.28 -7.32 0.63
C LEU A 274 18.74 -7.17 1.06
N ALA A 275 18.99 -6.31 2.04
CA ALA A 275 20.33 -6.00 2.48
C ALA A 275 20.96 -7.15 3.26
N SER A 276 22.10 -7.61 2.78
CA SER A 276 22.95 -8.54 3.53
C SER A 276 23.55 -7.83 4.74
N ASN A 277 23.21 -8.26 5.96
CA ASN A 277 23.82 -7.72 7.18
C ASN A 277 24.48 -8.76 8.09
N SER A 278 24.41 -10.06 7.79
CA SER A 278 25.20 -11.10 8.47
C SER A 278 25.01 -12.49 7.85
N ALA A 279 26.11 -13.26 7.78
CA ALA A 279 26.28 -14.73 7.67
C ALA A 279 25.40 -15.60 6.72
N ASN A 280 24.14 -15.27 6.49
CA ASN A 280 23.16 -16.11 5.79
C ASN A 280 23.29 -16.12 4.26
N ASP A 281 23.96 -15.13 3.67
CA ASP A 281 24.16 -15.04 2.21
C ASP A 281 25.47 -15.68 1.73
N PHE A 282 26.37 -16.03 2.66
CA PHE A 282 27.58 -16.75 2.34
C PHE A 282 27.29 -18.23 2.49
N TYR A 283 27.08 -18.92 1.36
CA TYR A 283 26.95 -20.37 1.30
C TYR A 283 28.28 -21.02 1.74
N ASP A 284 28.55 -21.03 3.06
CA ASP A 284 29.72 -21.53 3.82
C ASP A 284 30.33 -20.55 4.86
N GLY A 285 29.77 -19.35 5.07
CA GLY A 285 30.32 -18.38 6.02
C GLY A 285 31.57 -17.61 5.54
N GLN A 286 31.94 -17.68 4.25
CA GLN A 286 33.01 -16.86 3.68
C GLN A 286 32.59 -15.40 3.50
N ARG A 287 33.01 -14.52 4.42
CA ARG A 287 32.83 -13.05 4.35
C ARG A 287 33.35 -12.35 3.08
N LYS A 288 33.99 -13.06 2.15
CA LYS A 288 34.70 -12.50 0.98
C LYS A 288 33.88 -12.49 -0.32
N ASN A 289 32.71 -13.12 -0.37
CA ASN A 289 31.97 -13.36 -1.61
C ASN A 289 30.63 -12.61 -1.68
N ALA A 290 30.60 -11.32 -1.31
CA ALA A 290 29.39 -10.53 -1.53
C ALA A 290 29.11 -10.44 -3.04
N PRO A 291 27.85 -10.61 -3.50
CA PRO A 291 27.50 -10.39 -4.89
C PRO A 291 27.95 -9.01 -5.35
N VAL A 292 28.50 -8.92 -6.56
CA VAL A 292 28.94 -7.65 -7.13
C VAL A 292 27.89 -7.10 -8.08
N ILE A 293 27.58 -5.82 -7.94
CA ILE A 293 26.60 -5.12 -8.77
C ILE A 293 27.25 -3.93 -9.49
N SER A 294 26.60 -3.47 -10.56
CA SER A 294 27.03 -2.29 -11.32
C SER A 294 26.63 -0.99 -10.62
N LYS A 295 27.26 0.12 -11.02
CA LYS A 295 26.84 1.44 -10.57
C LYS A 295 25.40 1.72 -11.02
N LEU A 296 24.99 1.22 -12.20
CA LEU A 296 23.63 1.34 -12.70
C LEU A 296 22.62 0.57 -11.84
N ALA A 297 22.95 -0.66 -11.42
CA ALA A 297 22.13 -1.43 -10.50
C ALA A 297 21.92 -0.69 -9.18
N ARG A 298 22.98 -0.07 -8.63
CA ARG A 298 22.88 0.79 -7.44
C ARG A 298 21.92 1.96 -7.65
N VAL A 299 21.90 2.60 -8.82
CA VAL A 299 20.95 3.68 -9.14
C VAL A 299 19.52 3.16 -9.16
N LEU A 300 19.24 2.04 -9.84
CA LEU A 300 17.89 1.46 -9.87
C LEU A 300 17.39 1.09 -8.48
N LEU A 301 18.24 0.47 -7.67
CA LEU A 301 17.92 0.11 -6.29
C LEU A 301 17.63 1.35 -5.42
N PHE A 302 18.42 2.42 -5.58
CA PHE A 302 18.18 3.70 -4.90
C PHE A 302 16.80 4.28 -5.25
N LEU A 303 16.41 4.18 -6.52
CA LEU A 303 15.13 4.71 -7.01
C LEU A 303 13.93 3.81 -6.69
N SER A 304 14.14 2.59 -6.21
CA SER A 304 13.06 1.62 -5.97
C SER A 304 11.87 2.15 -5.15
N PRO A 305 12.01 2.94 -4.07
CA PRO A 305 10.85 3.41 -3.30
C PRO A 305 9.96 4.35 -4.12
N LEU A 306 10.54 5.06 -5.07
CA LEU A 306 9.82 5.96 -5.98
C LEU A 306 9.02 5.19 -7.03
N GLY A 307 9.35 3.91 -7.24
CA GLY A 307 8.60 2.98 -8.06
C GLY A 307 7.44 2.31 -7.32
N CYS A 308 7.42 2.37 -5.99
CA CYS A 308 6.40 1.75 -5.17
C CYS A 308 5.15 2.63 -5.03
N VAL A 309 4.15 2.04 -4.36
CA VAL A 309 2.99 2.70 -3.79
C VAL A 309 3.12 2.65 -2.27
N SER A 310 3.04 3.79 -1.61
CA SER A 310 3.14 3.87 -0.17
C SER A 310 1.79 4.04 0.51
N TYR A 311 1.49 3.23 1.51
CA TYR A 311 0.25 3.33 2.29
C TYR A 311 0.46 2.87 3.74
N LYS A 312 -0.58 3.06 4.56
CA LYS A 312 -0.59 2.63 5.95
C LYS A 312 -1.36 1.32 6.10
N LYS A 313 -0.83 0.39 6.88
CA LYS A 313 -1.41 -0.93 7.14
C LYS A 313 -1.34 -1.24 8.62
N MET A 314 -2.39 -1.83 9.18
CA MET A 314 -2.37 -2.34 10.54
C MET A 314 -1.62 -3.68 10.59
N ILE A 315 -0.56 -3.74 11.39
CA ILE A 315 0.19 -4.97 11.67
C ILE A 315 0.18 -5.20 13.18
N GLY A 316 -0.51 -6.26 13.60
CA GLY A 316 -0.83 -6.44 15.01
C GLY A 316 -1.75 -5.34 15.51
N ARG A 317 -1.27 -4.53 16.47
CA ARG A 317 -2.01 -3.39 17.05
C ARG A 317 -1.51 -2.03 16.58
N GLU A 318 -0.51 -1.99 15.71
CA GLU A 318 0.15 -0.76 15.28
C GLU A 318 -0.11 -0.47 13.80
N GLU A 319 -0.27 0.80 13.47
CA GLU A 319 -0.34 1.28 12.10
C GLU A 319 1.08 1.51 11.57
N GLN A 320 1.45 0.83 10.49
CA GLN A 320 2.78 0.89 9.90
C GLN A 320 2.75 1.39 8.47
N PHE A 321 3.81 2.08 8.06
CA PHE A 321 4.00 2.55 6.69
C PHE A 321 4.62 1.44 5.84
N VAL A 322 3.97 1.11 4.74
CA VAL A 322 4.29 -0.02 3.87
C VAL A 322 4.58 0.48 2.45
N TYR A 323 5.59 -0.11 1.83
CA TYR A 323 5.82 -0.03 0.39
C TYR A 323 5.18 -1.23 -0.28
N GLY A 324 4.17 -1.01 -1.11
CA GLY A 324 3.56 -2.02 -1.97
C GLY A 324 3.99 -1.82 -3.42
N PHE A 325 4.21 -2.92 -4.15
CA PHE A 325 4.51 -2.89 -5.57
C PHE A 325 3.80 -4.03 -6.28
N LEU A 326 3.07 -3.71 -7.34
CA LEU A 326 2.47 -4.71 -8.24
C LEU A 326 3.43 -4.99 -9.39
N HIS A 327 4.08 -6.15 -9.33
CA HIS A 327 5.00 -6.62 -10.36
C HIS A 327 4.28 -7.56 -11.34
N ILE A 328 4.45 -7.31 -12.63
CA ILE A 328 3.99 -8.16 -13.72
C ILE A 328 5.21 -8.73 -14.42
N GLU A 329 5.33 -10.06 -14.38
CA GLU A 329 6.47 -10.74 -14.96
C GLU A 329 6.54 -10.51 -16.48
N GLY A 330 7.72 -10.11 -16.97
CA GLY A 330 7.98 -9.98 -18.40
C GLY A 330 7.45 -8.71 -19.10
N ASP A 331 6.73 -7.82 -18.42
CA ASP A 331 6.20 -6.58 -19.04
C ASP A 331 6.34 -5.36 -18.11
N CYS A 332 7.31 -4.50 -18.42
CA CYS A 332 7.62 -3.33 -17.61
C CYS A 332 6.55 -2.24 -17.71
N MET A 333 5.87 -2.12 -18.84
CA MET A 333 4.83 -1.11 -19.03
C MET A 333 3.52 -1.52 -18.39
N GLU A 334 3.19 -2.80 -18.48
CA GLU A 334 2.03 -3.34 -17.79
C GLU A 334 2.23 -3.29 -16.27
N THR A 335 3.44 -3.61 -15.79
CA THR A 335 3.87 -3.36 -14.40
C THR A 335 3.63 -1.91 -13.99
N LYS A 336 4.19 -0.94 -14.73
CA LYS A 336 4.00 0.49 -14.44
C LYS A 336 2.52 0.87 -14.43
N ARG A 337 1.75 0.44 -15.44
CA ARG A 337 0.35 0.81 -15.60
C ARG A 337 -0.51 0.30 -14.45
N ARG A 338 -0.36 -0.97 -14.04
CA ARG A 338 -1.11 -1.53 -12.88
C ARG A 338 -0.69 -0.88 -11.58
N ASN A 339 0.60 -0.68 -11.39
CA ASN A 339 1.13 -0.07 -10.18
C ASN A 339 0.71 1.41 -10.04
N ASP A 340 0.67 2.17 -11.14
CA ASP A 340 0.14 3.55 -11.15
C ASP A 340 -1.37 3.58 -10.91
N ALA A 341 -2.14 2.65 -11.49
CA ALA A 341 -3.57 2.53 -11.22
C ALA A 341 -3.85 2.21 -9.74
N PHE A 342 -3.07 1.29 -9.16
CA PHE A 342 -3.13 0.95 -7.74
C PHE A 342 -2.83 2.17 -6.86
N MET A 343 -1.79 2.95 -7.19
CA MET A 343 -1.43 4.20 -6.51
C MET A 343 -2.56 5.23 -6.55
N GLN A 344 -3.15 5.45 -7.74
CA GLN A 344 -4.22 6.43 -7.92
C GLN A 344 -5.51 6.04 -7.18
N SER A 345 -5.81 4.75 -7.09
CA SER A 345 -7.00 4.28 -6.37
C SER A 345 -6.80 4.35 -4.85
N LEU A 346 -5.60 3.99 -4.35
CA LEU A 346 -5.24 4.16 -2.94
C LEU A 346 -5.29 5.62 -2.48
N SER A 347 -4.90 6.58 -3.33
CA SER A 347 -4.92 8.00 -2.96
C SER A 347 -6.35 8.57 -2.88
N LYS A 348 -7.29 8.05 -3.67
CA LYS A 348 -8.71 8.45 -3.68
C LYS A 348 -9.51 7.83 -2.54
N ASP A 349 -9.51 6.50 -2.46
CA ASP A 349 -10.42 5.77 -1.57
C ASP A 349 -9.76 5.36 -0.25
N LYS A 350 -8.41 5.33 -0.18
CA LYS A 350 -7.60 4.82 0.96
C LYS A 350 -7.88 3.35 1.34
N LEU A 351 -8.57 2.60 0.49
CA LEU A 351 -8.94 1.22 0.73
C LEU A 351 -8.09 0.32 -0.14
N PHE A 352 -7.31 -0.55 0.50
CA PHE A 352 -6.37 -1.41 -0.19
C PHE A 352 -7.11 -2.40 -1.10
N GLY A 353 -8.20 -3.01 -0.60
CA GLY A 353 -9.01 -3.93 -1.42
C GLY A 353 -9.57 -3.29 -2.69
N ASN A 354 -10.16 -2.10 -2.59
CA ASN A 354 -10.72 -1.40 -3.75
C ASN A 354 -9.63 -0.97 -4.73
N ALA A 355 -8.47 -0.55 -4.24
CA ALA A 355 -7.36 -0.16 -5.09
C ALA A 355 -6.79 -1.34 -5.88
N LEU A 356 -6.67 -2.50 -5.24
CA LEU A 356 -6.22 -3.72 -5.91
C LEU A 356 -7.23 -4.17 -6.98
N ILE A 357 -8.54 -4.09 -6.70
CA ILE A 357 -9.59 -4.35 -7.70
C ILE A 357 -9.47 -3.38 -8.88
N SER A 358 -9.39 -2.07 -8.59
CA SER A 358 -9.31 -1.00 -9.61
C SER A 358 -8.11 -1.15 -10.54
N SER A 359 -6.97 -1.66 -10.03
CA SER A 359 -5.78 -1.87 -10.87
C SER A 359 -5.94 -3.01 -11.87
N HIS A 360 -6.94 -3.89 -11.69
CA HIS A 360 -7.26 -5.02 -12.56
C HIS A 360 -8.55 -4.80 -13.41
N GLU A 361 -9.49 -3.95 -12.97
CA GLU A 361 -10.80 -3.71 -13.61
C GLU A 361 -10.77 -3.34 -15.10
N LYS A 362 -9.78 -2.56 -15.56
CA LYS A 362 -9.71 -2.11 -16.97
C LYS A 362 -9.25 -3.19 -17.96
N ILE A 363 -8.93 -4.40 -17.50
CA ILE A 363 -8.12 -5.37 -18.26
C ILE A 363 -8.81 -6.72 -18.42
N ALA A 364 -9.90 -7.01 -17.70
CA ALA A 364 -10.69 -8.23 -17.94
C ALA A 364 -11.17 -8.38 -19.41
N GLN A 365 -11.19 -7.28 -20.19
CA GLN A 365 -11.44 -7.31 -21.64
C GLN A 365 -10.22 -7.66 -22.52
N VAL A 366 -8.99 -7.55 -22.00
CA VAL A 366 -7.71 -7.77 -22.72
C VAL A 366 -6.98 -9.02 -22.21
N GLU A 367 -7.17 -9.41 -20.94
CA GLU A 367 -6.48 -10.53 -20.29
C GLU A 367 -6.95 -11.92 -20.73
N ASN A 368 -7.98 -12.00 -21.57
CA ASN A 368 -8.37 -13.28 -22.19
C ASN A 368 -7.28 -13.83 -23.14
N GLU A 369 -6.22 -13.06 -23.42
CA GLU A 369 -5.09 -13.46 -24.26
C GLU A 369 -3.73 -13.57 -23.55
N ARG A 370 -3.59 -13.17 -22.26
CA ARG A 370 -2.31 -13.24 -21.52
C ARG A 370 -2.51 -13.63 -20.06
N LYS A 371 -2.21 -14.88 -19.70
CA LYS A 371 -2.07 -15.31 -18.29
C LYS A 371 -0.73 -14.80 -17.71
N SER A 372 -0.63 -13.51 -17.41
CA SER A 372 0.54 -12.96 -16.71
C SER A 372 0.41 -13.13 -15.20
N ILE A 373 1.43 -13.68 -14.54
CA ILE A 373 1.45 -13.80 -13.08
C ILE A 373 1.65 -12.41 -12.47
N THR A 374 0.72 -12.00 -11.59
CA THR A 374 0.83 -10.75 -10.83
C THR A 374 1.35 -11.06 -9.42
N VAL A 375 2.45 -10.41 -9.03
CA VAL A 375 3.02 -10.54 -7.69
C VAL A 375 2.91 -9.20 -6.96
N LEU A 376 2.25 -9.22 -5.80
CA LEU A 376 2.24 -8.11 -4.87
C LEU A 376 3.38 -8.27 -3.86
N ILE A 377 4.27 -7.29 -3.87
CA ILE A 377 5.42 -7.24 -2.97
C ILE A 377 5.17 -6.13 -1.96
N GLU A 378 5.17 -6.49 -0.68
CA GLU A 378 5.06 -5.53 0.42
C GLU A 378 6.32 -5.58 1.27
N TRP A 379 6.87 -4.42 1.64
CA TRP A 379 7.86 -4.39 2.70
C TRP A 379 7.75 -3.20 3.64
N ILE A 380 8.31 -3.41 4.82
CA ILE A 380 8.47 -2.43 5.88
C ILE A 380 9.88 -2.55 6.40
N THR A 381 10.55 -1.41 6.55
CA THR A 381 11.91 -1.41 7.04
C THR A 381 12.08 -0.52 8.26
N TYR A 382 12.65 -1.11 9.30
CA TYR A 382 13.06 -0.45 10.52
C TYR A 382 14.55 -0.17 10.44
N SER A 383 14.91 0.96 9.81
CA SER A 383 16.31 1.34 9.55
C SER A 383 17.20 1.29 10.79
N GLN A 384 16.71 1.78 11.92
CA GLN A 384 17.43 1.77 13.20
C GLN A 384 17.65 0.35 13.77
N ALA A 385 16.72 -0.55 13.52
CA ALA A 385 16.78 -1.92 14.01
C ALA A 385 17.36 -2.91 12.97
N LYS A 386 17.79 -2.41 11.79
CA LYS A 386 18.31 -3.20 10.67
C LYS A 386 17.42 -4.39 10.32
N LYS A 387 16.12 -4.17 10.32
CA LYS A 387 15.11 -5.21 10.15
C LYS A 387 14.16 -4.83 9.02
N THR A 388 14.00 -5.74 8.06
CA THR A 388 12.96 -5.66 7.03
C THR A 388 11.95 -6.78 7.24
N LEU A 389 10.66 -6.44 7.18
CA LEU A 389 9.60 -7.40 6.94
C LEU A 389 9.24 -7.33 5.46
N LEU A 390 9.41 -8.44 4.74
CA LEU A 390 9.18 -8.53 3.30
C LEU A 390 8.20 -9.67 3.03
N GLU A 391 7.12 -9.37 2.30
CA GLU A 391 6.09 -10.32 1.91
C GLU A 391 5.97 -10.37 0.39
N TYR A 392 6.10 -11.57 -0.19
CA TYR A 392 5.82 -11.87 -1.59
C TYR A 392 4.52 -12.63 -1.68
N ARG A 393 3.57 -12.11 -2.48
CA ARG A 393 2.26 -12.76 -2.65
C ARG A 393 1.89 -12.78 -4.12
N VAL A 394 1.70 -13.99 -4.66
CA VAL A 394 1.01 -14.14 -5.94
C VAL A 394 -0.43 -13.72 -5.71
N VAL A 395 -0.90 -12.75 -6.49
CA VAL A 395 -2.28 -12.31 -6.43
C VAL A 395 -3.13 -13.43 -7.01
N ASN A 396 -3.93 -14.07 -6.16
CA ASN A 396 -4.69 -15.27 -6.51
C ASN A 396 -5.78 -14.93 -7.55
N ASP A 397 -5.75 -15.61 -8.71
CA ASP A 397 -6.76 -15.45 -9.78
C ASP A 397 -8.18 -15.64 -9.24
N ALA A 398 -8.43 -16.65 -8.40
CA ALA A 398 -9.75 -16.88 -7.79
C ALA A 398 -10.23 -15.67 -6.97
N PHE A 399 -9.31 -14.99 -6.28
CA PHE A 399 -9.61 -13.80 -5.49
C PHE A 399 -9.93 -12.61 -6.40
N ILE A 400 -9.18 -12.45 -7.50
CA ILE A 400 -9.41 -11.39 -8.48
C ILE A 400 -10.69 -11.64 -9.27
N THR A 401 -10.90 -12.82 -9.83
CA THR A 401 -12.13 -13.21 -10.54
C THR A 401 -13.36 -12.98 -9.66
N ALA A 402 -13.33 -13.38 -8.39
CA ALA A 402 -14.44 -13.16 -7.46
C ALA A 402 -14.79 -11.67 -7.25
N LEU A 403 -13.80 -10.77 -7.32
CA LEU A 403 -13.95 -9.35 -6.99
C LEU A 403 -14.06 -8.41 -8.20
N VAL A 404 -13.47 -8.78 -9.34
CA VAL A 404 -13.32 -7.95 -10.54
C VAL A 404 -14.27 -8.38 -11.66
N GLU A 405 -14.43 -9.68 -11.90
CA GLU A 405 -15.22 -10.18 -13.04
C GLU A 405 -16.74 -10.18 -12.76
N HIS A 406 -17.12 -10.10 -11.49
CA HIS A 406 -18.53 -10.17 -11.07
C HIS A 406 -18.99 -9.00 -10.16
N PRO A 407 -18.82 -7.72 -10.58
CA PRO A 407 -19.08 -6.55 -9.73
C PRO A 407 -20.56 -6.39 -9.33
N LYS A 408 -21.48 -7.03 -10.07
CA LYS A 408 -22.92 -7.04 -9.75
C LYS A 408 -23.29 -8.05 -8.64
N GLN A 409 -22.43 -9.04 -8.36
CA GLN A 409 -22.77 -10.20 -7.54
C GLN A 409 -22.04 -10.21 -6.20
N PHE A 410 -20.78 -9.76 -6.14
CA PHE A 410 -20.09 -9.51 -4.89
C PHE A 410 -19.63 -8.05 -4.78
N ASN A 411 -20.16 -7.33 -3.79
CA ASN A 411 -19.74 -5.96 -3.51
C ASN A 411 -18.96 -5.93 -2.19
N LEU A 412 -17.64 -5.78 -2.30
CA LEU A 412 -16.72 -5.73 -1.17
C LEU A 412 -17.08 -4.60 -0.17
N ASN A 413 -17.71 -3.51 -0.64
CA ASN A 413 -18.18 -2.42 0.23
C ASN A 413 -19.32 -2.81 1.18
N LYS A 414 -19.95 -3.98 1.00
CA LYS A 414 -20.96 -4.49 1.93
C LYS A 414 -20.35 -5.23 3.13
N VAL A 415 -19.05 -5.48 3.13
CA VAL A 415 -18.32 -6.02 4.31
C VAL A 415 -17.97 -4.85 5.24
N PHE A 416 -18.52 -4.87 6.45
CA PHE A 416 -18.34 -3.83 7.47
C PHE A 416 -18.05 -4.48 8.83
N PRO A 417 -17.19 -3.89 9.69
CA PRO A 417 -16.47 -2.61 9.53
C PRO A 417 -15.36 -2.63 8.47
N VAL A 418 -14.92 -1.45 8.03
CA VAL A 418 -13.83 -1.30 7.04
C VAL A 418 -12.56 -2.01 7.49
N SER A 419 -12.21 -1.92 8.77
CA SER A 419 -11.04 -2.62 9.34
C SER A 419 -11.14 -4.14 9.18
N PHE A 420 -12.29 -4.74 9.46
CA PHE A 420 -12.56 -6.16 9.27
C PHE A 420 -12.46 -6.57 7.79
N ARG A 421 -13.00 -5.73 6.90
CA ARG A 421 -12.89 -5.93 5.45
C ARG A 421 -11.44 -5.97 4.97
N GLU A 422 -10.61 -5.00 5.36
CA GLU A 422 -9.19 -4.98 4.96
C GLU A 422 -8.42 -6.18 5.50
N GLN A 423 -8.69 -6.60 6.75
CA GLN A 423 -8.08 -7.82 7.31
C GLN A 423 -8.46 -9.07 6.52
N LEU A 424 -9.73 -9.17 6.12
CA LEU A 424 -10.24 -10.29 5.34
C LEU A 424 -9.60 -10.36 3.95
N VAL A 425 -9.45 -9.21 3.27
CA VAL A 425 -8.73 -9.09 2.00
C VAL A 425 -7.27 -9.53 2.15
N HIS A 426 -6.54 -9.01 3.14
CA HIS A 426 -5.14 -9.37 3.36
C HIS A 426 -4.95 -10.86 3.69
N GLN A 427 -5.85 -11.44 4.49
CA GLN A 427 -5.79 -12.87 4.84
C GLN A 427 -6.08 -13.75 3.60
N SER A 428 -7.04 -13.35 2.78
CA SER A 428 -7.37 -14.04 1.53
C SER A 428 -6.20 -14.04 0.55
N LEU A 429 -5.50 -12.91 0.41
CA LEU A 429 -4.29 -12.79 -0.41
C LEU A 429 -3.11 -13.64 0.09
N ARG A 430 -3.12 -14.07 1.35
CA ARG A 430 -2.13 -15.01 1.91
C ARG A 430 -2.53 -16.47 1.71
N ASN A 431 -3.58 -16.74 0.93
CA ASN A 431 -4.23 -18.05 0.84
C ASN A 431 -4.60 -18.62 2.22
N GLY A 432 -4.82 -17.73 3.20
CA GLY A 432 -5.18 -18.09 4.56
C GLY A 432 -6.69 -18.20 4.69
N ASP A 433 -7.14 -19.22 5.43
CA ASP A 433 -8.56 -19.33 5.78
C ASP A 433 -9.00 -18.11 6.62
N THR A 434 -10.09 -17.45 6.21
CA THR A 434 -10.66 -16.27 6.86
C THR A 434 -11.61 -16.63 8.03
N LYS A 435 -11.85 -17.92 8.29
CA LYS A 435 -12.71 -18.43 9.36
C LYS A 435 -12.45 -17.76 10.71
N ALA A 436 -11.19 -17.65 11.12
CA ALA A 436 -10.84 -17.09 12.42
C ALA A 436 -11.22 -15.60 12.55
N LEU A 437 -11.00 -14.81 11.49
CA LEU A 437 -11.39 -13.39 11.46
C LEU A 437 -12.91 -13.25 11.50
N ILE A 438 -13.63 -14.04 10.70
CA ILE A 438 -15.10 -14.03 10.66
C ILE A 438 -15.67 -14.44 12.03
N PHE A 439 -15.06 -15.44 12.67
CA PHE A 439 -15.45 -15.91 13.99
C PHE A 439 -15.33 -14.80 15.05
N GLU A 440 -14.17 -14.14 15.15
CA GLU A 440 -13.95 -13.10 16.16
C GLU A 440 -14.83 -11.88 15.88
N GLU A 441 -15.02 -11.48 14.63
CA GLU A 441 -15.94 -10.38 14.29
C GLU A 441 -17.40 -10.73 14.66
N LEU A 442 -17.86 -11.95 14.34
CA LEU A 442 -19.20 -12.40 14.72
C LEU A 442 -19.37 -12.45 16.24
N ARG A 443 -18.35 -12.88 16.98
CA ARG A 443 -18.33 -12.89 18.44
C ARG A 443 -18.49 -11.47 19.00
N ASN A 444 -17.69 -10.53 18.53
CA ASN A 444 -17.74 -9.13 18.94
C ASN A 444 -19.13 -8.55 18.70
N LYS A 445 -19.72 -8.78 17.51
CA LYS A 445 -21.07 -8.32 17.17
C LYS A 445 -22.16 -8.86 18.08
N ILE A 446 -22.07 -10.14 18.47
CA ILE A 446 -23.02 -10.76 19.42
C ILE A 446 -22.85 -10.16 20.82
N THR A 447 -21.62 -9.95 21.27
CA THR A 447 -21.34 -9.39 22.60
C THR A 447 -21.73 -7.91 22.70
N GLU A 448 -21.50 -7.13 21.65
CA GLU A 448 -21.81 -5.70 21.58
C GLU A 448 -23.26 -5.41 21.14
N ASN A 449 -24.02 -6.45 20.78
CA ASN A 449 -25.37 -6.36 20.21
C ASN A 449 -25.46 -5.42 18.98
N SER A 450 -24.46 -5.46 18.11
CA SER A 450 -24.46 -4.64 16.89
C SER A 450 -25.41 -5.25 15.85
N GLY A 451 -26.47 -4.54 15.43
CA GLY A 451 -27.54 -5.08 14.57
C GLY A 451 -27.13 -5.43 13.13
N TYR A 452 -25.92 -5.08 12.68
CA TYR A 452 -25.50 -5.26 11.29
C TYR A 452 -24.70 -6.57 11.06
N TYR A 453 -25.43 -7.66 10.83
CA TYR A 453 -24.88 -9.01 10.55
C TYR A 453 -24.72 -9.32 9.06
N ASN A 454 -25.25 -8.47 8.17
CA ASN A 454 -25.09 -8.64 6.72
C ASN A 454 -23.61 -8.58 6.30
N GLY A 455 -22.77 -7.80 7.00
CA GLY A 455 -21.32 -7.79 6.78
C GLY A 455 -20.65 -9.16 6.98
N ILE A 456 -21.10 -9.93 7.97
CA ILE A 456 -20.62 -11.31 8.21
C ILE A 456 -21.05 -12.24 7.07
N LYS A 457 -22.30 -12.10 6.59
CA LYS A 457 -22.80 -12.87 5.44
C LYS A 457 -21.96 -12.62 4.19
N MET A 458 -21.65 -11.35 3.91
CA MET A 458 -20.80 -10.98 2.78
C MET A 458 -19.38 -11.57 2.94
N ALA A 459 -18.79 -11.50 4.13
CA ALA A 459 -17.49 -12.11 4.40
C ALA A 459 -17.47 -13.63 4.14
N LEU A 460 -18.52 -14.34 4.53
CA LEU A 460 -18.68 -15.78 4.29
C LEU A 460 -18.91 -16.11 2.80
N ASN A 461 -19.67 -15.28 2.08
CA ASN A 461 -19.82 -15.42 0.62
C ASN A 461 -18.45 -15.30 -0.07
N LEU A 462 -17.60 -14.34 0.33
CA LEU A 462 -16.25 -14.22 -0.23
C LEU A 462 -15.39 -15.45 0.07
N ARG A 463 -15.43 -15.96 1.30
CA ARG A 463 -14.74 -17.20 1.68
C ARG A 463 -15.16 -18.38 0.80
N GLU A 464 -16.47 -18.56 0.61
CA GLU A 464 -17.02 -19.63 -0.25
C GLU A 464 -16.61 -19.48 -1.72
N LEU A 465 -16.65 -18.25 -2.26
CA LEU A 465 -16.23 -17.95 -3.63
C LEU A 465 -14.76 -18.29 -3.89
N ILE A 466 -13.86 -17.89 -2.99
CA ILE A 466 -12.42 -18.18 -3.11
C ILE A 466 -12.17 -19.69 -3.09
N SER A 467 -12.86 -20.43 -2.20
CA SER A 467 -12.74 -21.90 -2.15
C SER A 467 -13.19 -22.60 -3.42
N ASN A 468 -14.12 -22.00 -4.17
CA ASN A 468 -14.62 -22.53 -5.44
C ASN A 468 -13.78 -22.06 -6.66
N GLY A 469 -12.59 -21.50 -6.42
CA GLY A 469 -11.72 -21.02 -7.49
C GLY A 469 -12.20 -19.71 -8.13
N GLY A 470 -13.02 -18.92 -7.43
CA GLY A 470 -13.56 -17.65 -7.91
C GLY A 470 -14.82 -17.78 -8.77
N ASN A 471 -15.16 -19.02 -9.16
CA ASN A 471 -16.33 -19.29 -9.98
C ASN A 471 -17.62 -19.15 -9.17
N ILE A 472 -18.59 -18.47 -9.78
CA ILE A 472 -19.92 -18.34 -9.20
C ILE A 472 -20.78 -19.53 -9.61
N VAL A 473 -21.52 -20.08 -8.65
CA VAL A 473 -22.59 -21.05 -8.90
C VAL A 473 -23.89 -20.26 -9.10
N ASP A 474 -24.63 -20.50 -10.18
CA ASP A 474 -25.90 -19.80 -10.51
C ASP A 474 -27.02 -19.96 -9.45
N GLN A 475 -26.80 -20.81 -8.44
CA GLN A 475 -27.71 -21.03 -7.33
C GLN A 475 -27.29 -20.23 -6.10
N LYS A 476 -28.25 -19.85 -5.24
CA LYS A 476 -27.96 -19.24 -3.92
C LYS A 476 -26.85 -20.01 -3.23
N THR A 477 -25.81 -19.32 -2.77
CA THR A 477 -24.66 -19.92 -2.09
C THR A 477 -25.10 -20.73 -0.86
N LEU A 478 -24.26 -21.66 -0.43
CA LEU A 478 -24.50 -22.39 0.81
C LEU A 478 -24.64 -21.41 1.98
N THR A 479 -23.82 -20.37 1.99
CA THR A 479 -23.89 -19.25 2.92
C THR A 479 -25.28 -18.58 2.92
N ASP A 480 -25.81 -18.21 1.75
CA ASP A 480 -27.11 -17.53 1.64
C ASP A 480 -28.26 -18.42 2.15
N ARG A 481 -28.23 -19.72 1.84
CA ARG A 481 -29.23 -20.68 2.32
C ARG A 481 -29.20 -20.80 3.85
N MET A 482 -28.02 -20.95 4.43
CA MET A 482 -27.85 -21.12 5.88
C MET A 482 -28.19 -19.84 6.65
N TYR A 483 -27.78 -18.68 6.13
CA TYR A 483 -28.14 -17.37 6.68
C TYR A 483 -29.65 -17.16 6.68
N GLY A 484 -30.32 -17.43 5.55
CA GLY A 484 -31.79 -17.30 5.45
C GLY A 484 -32.54 -18.18 6.44
N ARG A 485 -32.02 -19.37 6.76
CA ARG A 485 -32.61 -20.25 7.78
C ARG A 485 -32.49 -19.70 9.17
N GLY A 486 -31.30 -19.22 9.56
CA GLY A 486 -31.11 -18.53 10.84
C GLY A 486 -32.08 -17.35 10.98
N GLN A 487 -32.17 -16.53 9.94
CA GLN A 487 -33.07 -15.37 9.91
C GLN A 487 -34.55 -15.77 10.03
N SER A 488 -34.96 -16.87 9.39
CA SER A 488 -36.34 -17.38 9.50
C SER A 488 -36.72 -17.79 10.93
N ILE A 489 -35.76 -18.31 11.69
CA ILE A 489 -35.95 -18.67 13.10
C ILE A 489 -35.98 -17.42 13.96
N ASN A 490 -35.06 -16.47 13.74
CA ASN A 490 -35.08 -15.18 14.43
C ASN A 490 -36.46 -14.52 14.31
N LYS A 491 -36.99 -14.44 13.08
CA LYS A 491 -38.30 -13.85 12.78
C LYS A 491 -39.43 -14.46 13.62
N TYR A 492 -39.43 -15.77 13.85
CA TYR A 492 -40.42 -16.41 14.72
C TYR A 492 -40.31 -15.95 16.18
N PHE A 493 -39.09 -15.82 16.70
CA PHE A 493 -38.84 -15.39 18.07
C PHE A 493 -39.02 -13.88 18.30
N THR A 494 -38.91 -13.06 17.26
CA THR A 494 -39.05 -11.60 17.32
C THR A 494 -40.45 -11.10 16.95
N GLN A 495 -41.21 -11.80 16.10
CA GLN A 495 -42.58 -11.39 15.71
C GLN A 495 -43.68 -11.78 16.70
N LYS A 496 -43.43 -12.68 17.65
CA LYS A 496 -44.36 -12.93 18.77
C LYS A 496 -44.30 -11.78 19.79
N LYS A 497 -44.86 -10.62 19.44
CA LYS A 497 -45.50 -9.75 20.43
C LYS A 497 -46.84 -10.40 20.76
N SER A 498 -46.90 -11.16 21.85
CA SER A 498 -48.17 -11.71 22.32
C SER A 498 -49.07 -10.57 22.81
N GLU A 499 -50.25 -10.43 22.21
CA GLU A 499 -51.40 -9.91 22.93
C GLU A 499 -51.70 -10.88 24.09
N GLY A 500 -51.67 -10.38 25.33
CA GLY A 500 -52.02 -11.14 26.53
C GLY A 500 -50.84 -11.53 27.43
N ASP A 501 -50.82 -10.90 28.61
CA ASP A 501 -50.15 -11.20 29.88
C ASP A 501 -49.01 -12.24 29.91
N ASP A 502 -47.78 -11.72 30.06
CA ASP A 502 -46.84 -11.96 31.17
C ASP A 502 -45.47 -11.45 30.73
N TYR A 503 -44.79 -10.68 31.58
CA TYR A 503 -43.48 -10.09 31.28
C TYR A 503 -42.42 -11.18 31.04
N ARG A 504 -42.24 -11.57 29.78
CA ARG A 504 -41.15 -12.46 29.34
C ARG A 504 -39.93 -11.62 28.98
N ALA A 505 -38.77 -11.99 29.54
CA ALA A 505 -37.49 -11.36 29.22
C ALA A 505 -37.31 -11.24 27.69
N PRO A 506 -36.70 -10.15 27.18
CA PRO A 506 -36.61 -9.90 25.74
C PRO A 506 -36.01 -11.12 25.04
N ASN A 507 -36.75 -11.72 24.08
CA ASN A 507 -36.31 -12.92 23.35
C ASN A 507 -34.93 -12.76 22.69
N GLU A 508 -34.49 -11.51 22.47
CA GLU A 508 -33.15 -11.13 22.02
C GLU A 508 -32.03 -11.64 22.93
N LYS A 509 -32.14 -11.48 24.26
CA LYS A 509 -31.12 -11.97 25.20
C LYS A 509 -31.02 -13.49 25.19
N LYS A 510 -32.14 -14.17 24.99
CA LYS A 510 -32.20 -15.63 24.87
C LYS A 510 -31.53 -16.11 23.58
N LEU A 511 -31.80 -15.43 22.45
CA LEU A 511 -31.15 -15.71 21.18
C LEU A 511 -29.65 -15.43 21.21
N ALA A 512 -29.20 -14.38 21.90
CA ALA A 512 -27.78 -14.09 22.08
C ALA A 512 -27.06 -15.22 22.83
N THR A 513 -27.62 -15.71 23.95
CA THR A 513 -27.05 -16.83 24.71
C THR A 513 -26.99 -18.12 23.89
N ILE A 514 -28.05 -18.44 23.13
CA ILE A 514 -28.07 -19.60 22.25
C ILE A 514 -27.03 -19.44 21.13
N SER A 515 -26.91 -18.25 20.55
CA SER A 515 -25.93 -17.94 19.51
C SER A 515 -24.50 -18.08 20.02
N TYR A 516 -24.22 -17.67 21.27
CA TYR A 516 -22.91 -17.86 21.88
C TYR A 516 -22.57 -19.35 22.07
N ARG A 517 -23.55 -20.18 22.45
CA ARG A 517 -23.37 -21.64 22.55
C ARG A 517 -23.10 -22.26 21.18
N LEU A 518 -23.88 -21.88 20.15
CA LEU A 518 -23.67 -22.33 18.77
C LEU A 518 -22.30 -21.90 18.24
N LEU A 519 -21.88 -20.68 18.56
CA LEU A 519 -20.59 -20.13 18.16
C LEU A 519 -19.42 -20.92 18.78
N ASN A 520 -19.49 -21.25 20.07
CA ASN A 520 -18.48 -22.11 20.72
C ASN A 520 -18.44 -23.52 20.14
N ALA A 521 -19.60 -24.11 19.81
CA ALA A 521 -19.67 -25.40 19.14
C ALA A 521 -19.04 -25.35 17.74
N ALA A 522 -19.29 -24.29 16.97
CA ALA A 522 -18.69 -24.05 15.67
C ALA A 522 -17.16 -23.88 15.77
N LYS A 523 -16.66 -23.10 16.76
CA LYS A 523 -15.23 -22.91 17.01
C LYS A 523 -14.50 -24.24 17.25
N GLY A 524 -15.09 -25.08 18.10
CA GLY A 524 -14.52 -26.37 18.48
C GLY A 524 -14.75 -27.50 17.49
N GLY A 525 -15.43 -27.25 16.35
CA GLY A 525 -15.76 -28.30 15.39
C GLY A 525 -16.79 -29.31 15.90
N ASN A 526 -17.53 -29.00 16.98
CA ASN A 526 -18.45 -29.93 17.62
C ASN A 526 -19.80 -29.95 16.89
N ARG A 527 -19.87 -30.76 15.82
CA ARG A 527 -21.04 -30.86 14.94
C ARG A 527 -22.28 -31.40 15.65
N GLN A 528 -22.12 -32.31 16.62
CA GLN A 528 -23.21 -32.89 17.41
C GLN A 528 -23.89 -31.84 18.28
N VAL A 529 -23.11 -31.12 19.11
CA VAL A 529 -23.66 -30.07 19.98
C VAL A 529 -24.29 -28.94 19.16
N PHE A 530 -23.69 -28.61 18.02
CA PHE A 530 -24.25 -27.64 17.08
C PHE A 530 -25.62 -28.12 16.57
N PHE A 531 -25.68 -29.33 15.99
CA PHE A 531 -26.90 -29.91 15.44
C PHE A 531 -28.02 -30.03 16.48
N ASP A 532 -27.74 -30.56 17.67
CA ASP A 532 -28.73 -30.70 18.74
C ASP A 532 -29.33 -29.36 19.19
N THR A 533 -28.52 -28.30 19.17
CA THR A 533 -28.96 -26.95 19.52
C THR A 533 -29.83 -26.37 18.40
N VAL A 534 -29.43 -26.56 17.14
CA VAL A 534 -30.22 -26.16 15.96
C VAL A 534 -31.55 -26.91 15.88
N LEU A 535 -31.56 -28.22 16.16
CA LEU A 535 -32.78 -29.04 16.18
C LEU A 535 -33.78 -28.49 17.20
N ARG A 536 -33.33 -28.19 18.42
CA ARG A 536 -34.16 -27.59 19.47
C ARG A 536 -34.74 -26.23 19.07
N LEU A 537 -33.96 -25.39 18.37
CA LEU A 537 -34.45 -24.13 17.82
C LEU A 537 -35.56 -24.34 16.78
N HIS A 538 -35.38 -25.28 15.86
CA HIS A 538 -36.37 -25.59 14.83
C HIS A 538 -37.65 -26.16 15.43
N LEU A 539 -37.55 -27.08 16.39
CA LEU A 539 -38.69 -27.64 17.11
C LEU A 539 -39.47 -26.55 17.86
N SER A 540 -38.77 -25.64 18.55
CA SER A 540 -39.38 -24.50 19.26
C SER A 540 -40.08 -23.51 18.32
N ALA A 541 -39.58 -23.39 17.09
CA ALA A 541 -40.15 -22.55 16.04
C ALA A 541 -41.18 -23.27 15.17
N SER A 542 -41.45 -24.55 15.43
CA SER A 542 -42.29 -25.42 14.59
C SER A 542 -41.91 -25.36 13.11
N LYS A 543 -40.60 -25.33 12.83
CA LYS A 543 -40.02 -25.31 11.47
C LYS A 543 -39.41 -26.66 11.14
N PRO A 544 -39.54 -27.15 9.89
CA PRO A 544 -38.90 -28.39 9.48
C PRO A 544 -37.38 -28.22 9.47
N ILE A 545 -36.65 -29.27 9.86
CA ILE A 545 -35.20 -29.31 9.69
C ILE A 545 -34.85 -29.67 8.25
N SER A 546 -33.95 -28.90 7.67
CA SER A 546 -33.53 -29.08 6.28
C SER A 546 -32.41 -30.11 6.12
N LYS A 547 -32.32 -30.72 4.93
CA LYS A 547 -31.32 -31.75 4.59
C LYS A 547 -29.86 -31.31 4.82
N GLU A 548 -29.56 -30.04 4.64
CA GLU A 548 -28.22 -29.49 4.84
C GLU A 548 -27.78 -29.55 6.31
N PHE A 549 -28.71 -29.55 7.28
CA PHE A 549 -28.35 -29.78 8.70
C PHE A 549 -28.09 -31.26 8.98
N THR A 550 -28.85 -32.16 8.35
CA THR A 550 -28.65 -33.60 8.54
C THR A 550 -27.33 -34.09 7.93
N SER A 551 -26.89 -33.48 6.82
CA SER A 551 -25.58 -33.79 6.23
C SER A 551 -24.40 -33.27 7.04
N LEU A 552 -24.59 -32.34 7.99
CA LEU A 552 -23.49 -31.79 8.81
C LEU A 552 -22.77 -32.88 9.61
N LEU A 553 -23.50 -33.91 10.06
CA LEU A 553 -22.91 -34.97 10.88
C LEU A 553 -22.02 -35.93 10.06
N ASP A 554 -22.15 -35.91 8.73
CA ASP A 554 -21.34 -36.73 7.85
C ASP A 554 -20.08 -35.97 7.40
N HIS A 555 -18.93 -36.41 7.92
CA HIS A 555 -17.62 -35.85 7.56
C HIS A 555 -17.20 -36.12 6.11
N LYS A 556 -17.82 -37.09 5.42
CA LYS A 556 -17.57 -37.34 3.99
C LYS A 556 -18.39 -36.42 3.11
N ALA A 557 -19.60 -36.04 3.55
CA ALA A 557 -20.49 -35.18 2.79
C ALA A 557 -20.22 -33.68 3.03
N VAL A 558 -19.75 -33.31 4.22
CA VAL A 558 -19.47 -31.91 4.60
C VAL A 558 -18.07 -31.82 5.19
N THR A 559 -17.19 -31.09 4.50
CA THR A 559 -15.83 -30.80 4.96
C THR A 559 -15.85 -29.90 6.20
N ASP A 560 -14.75 -29.86 6.96
CA ASP A 560 -14.65 -28.92 8.10
C ASP A 560 -14.71 -27.45 7.66
N HIS A 561 -14.24 -27.18 6.45
CA HIS A 561 -14.35 -25.86 5.83
C HIS A 561 -15.82 -25.47 5.61
N GLU A 562 -16.61 -26.35 5.02
CA GLU A 562 -18.05 -26.14 4.80
C GLU A 562 -18.83 -26.08 6.10
N PHE A 563 -18.55 -26.97 7.07
CA PHE A 563 -19.20 -26.91 8.39
C PHE A 563 -18.98 -25.55 9.06
N ALA A 564 -17.77 -25.01 9.00
CA ALA A 564 -17.47 -23.67 9.52
C ALA A 564 -18.26 -22.58 8.78
N THR A 565 -18.31 -22.61 7.44
CA THR A 565 -19.12 -21.64 6.67
C THR A 565 -20.59 -21.72 7.08
N MET A 566 -21.15 -22.93 7.06
CA MET A 566 -22.57 -23.18 7.33
C MET A 566 -22.98 -22.74 8.72
N SER A 567 -22.18 -23.11 9.72
CA SER A 567 -22.47 -22.80 11.12
C SER A 567 -22.41 -21.29 11.39
N LEU A 568 -21.36 -20.61 10.93
CA LEU A 568 -21.22 -19.16 11.09
C LEU A 568 -22.30 -18.39 10.32
N ALA A 569 -22.65 -18.83 9.10
CA ALA A 569 -23.72 -18.23 8.31
C ALA A 569 -25.08 -18.34 9.02
N PHE A 570 -25.40 -19.51 9.56
CA PHE A 570 -26.62 -19.72 10.33
C PHE A 570 -26.69 -18.85 11.57
N ILE A 571 -25.60 -18.76 12.35
CA ILE A 571 -25.54 -17.92 13.56
C ILE A 571 -25.72 -16.44 13.19
N ALA A 572 -25.03 -15.96 12.15
CA ALA A 572 -25.19 -14.59 11.67
C ALA A 572 -26.63 -14.29 11.21
N GLY A 573 -27.28 -15.24 10.55
CA GLY A 573 -28.69 -15.14 10.19
C GLY A 573 -29.60 -15.10 11.41
N LEU A 574 -29.34 -15.96 12.41
CA LEU A 574 -30.10 -16.06 13.66
C LEU A 574 -30.05 -14.76 14.48
N MET A 575 -29.00 -13.95 14.32
CA MET A 575 -28.86 -12.66 15.00
C MET A 575 -29.27 -11.46 14.13
N SER A 576 -29.54 -11.66 12.84
CA SER A 576 -29.92 -10.57 11.94
C SER A 576 -31.34 -10.06 12.23
N GLN A 577 -31.48 -8.73 12.32
CA GLN A 577 -32.78 -8.08 12.38
C GLN A 577 -33.39 -8.01 10.96
N TYR A 578 -34.71 -8.18 10.86
CA TYR A 578 -35.42 -8.13 9.60
C TYR A 578 -35.72 -6.67 9.24
N GLU A 579 -35.08 -6.12 8.20
CA GLU A 579 -35.52 -4.86 7.60
C GLU A 579 -36.85 -5.11 6.89
N VAL A 580 -37.94 -4.56 7.43
CA VAL A 580 -39.19 -4.45 6.69
C VAL A 580 -38.95 -3.42 5.59
N LYS A 581 -38.81 -3.88 4.34
CA LYS A 581 -38.93 -2.97 3.20
C LYS A 581 -40.37 -2.49 3.16
N GLU A 582 -40.62 -1.26 3.60
CA GLU A 582 -41.87 -0.58 3.27
C GLU A 582 -41.95 -0.50 1.74
N LYS A 583 -42.95 -1.18 1.18
CA LYS A 583 -43.37 -0.91 -0.19
C LYS A 583 -43.96 0.49 -0.19
N THR A 584 -43.16 1.49 -0.54
CA THR A 584 -43.71 2.75 -1.03
C THR A 584 -44.35 2.42 -2.37
N GLU A 585 -45.65 2.21 -2.36
CA GLU A 585 -46.45 2.27 -3.58
C GLU A 585 -46.32 3.69 -4.12
N GLU A 586 -45.51 3.84 -5.17
CA GLU A 586 -45.55 5.02 -6.03
C GLU A 586 -46.96 5.09 -6.63
N VAL A 587 -47.82 5.88 -5.98
CA VAL A 587 -49.01 6.42 -6.62
C VAL A 587 -48.49 7.34 -7.72
N LYS A 588 -48.57 6.86 -8.96
CA LYS A 588 -48.39 7.69 -10.15
C LYS A 588 -49.42 8.83 -10.13
N SER A 589 -48.94 10.05 -10.04
CA SER A 589 -49.56 11.25 -10.61
C SER A 589 -48.50 12.13 -11.23
#